data_AF-A0A0F1AA01-F1
#
_entry.id   AF-A0A0F1AA01-F1
#
_cell.length_a   1.000
_cell.length_b   1.000
_cell.length_c   1.000
_cell.angle_alpha   90.00
_cell.angle_beta   90.00
_cell.angle_gamma   90.00
#
_symmetry.space_group_name_H-M   'P 1'
#
loop_
_entity.id
_entity.type
_entity.pdbx_description
1 polymer ?
#
loop_
_entity_poly.entity_id
_entity_poly.type
_entity_poly.pdbx_seq_one_letter_code
_entity_poly.pdbx_strand_id
1 'polypeptide(L)'
;MIFAKFQSLTHKIDTMVIRDIKREMPLKYWSFKVAEWIARIGMIGFVCTFLTYFGLGLLMQHSGQNLPESFTDGCAQAIVALIAIALVGFLVRGGLYVDLEKRILDKWQGYVQ
;
A
#
# COMPACT_ATOMS: atom_id res chain seq x y z
N MET A 1 -9.31 -36.25 10.77
CA MET A 1 -9.96 -34.92 10.92
C MET A 1 -9.30 -34.18 12.08
N ILE A 2 -8.03 -33.79 11.95
CA ILE A 2 -7.24 -33.20 13.06
C ILE A 2 -6.28 -32.16 12.49
N PHE A 3 -6.83 -31.06 11.99
CA PHE A 3 -6.07 -29.83 11.73
C PHE A 3 -7.03 -28.65 11.93
N ALA A 4 -7.64 -28.59 13.12
CA ALA A 4 -8.09 -27.32 13.65
C ALA A 4 -6.80 -26.54 13.98
N LYS A 5 -6.26 -25.86 12.97
CA LYS A 5 -5.16 -24.91 13.07
C LYS A 5 -5.46 -24.06 14.30
N PHE A 6 -4.71 -24.25 15.39
CA PHE A 6 -4.79 -23.42 16.58
C PHE A 6 -4.40 -22.00 16.16
N GLN A 7 -5.35 -21.26 15.60
CA GLN A 7 -5.27 -19.81 15.55
C GLN A 7 -5.18 -19.38 17.00
N SER A 8 -4.10 -18.69 17.34
CA SER A 8 -3.93 -18.11 18.67
C SER A 8 -5.19 -17.34 19.05
N LEU A 9 -5.51 -17.29 20.34
CA LEU A 9 -6.64 -16.49 20.84
C LEU A 9 -6.60 -15.07 20.26
N THR A 10 -5.39 -14.51 20.16
CA THR A 10 -5.08 -13.23 19.52
C THR A 10 -5.59 -13.14 18.09
N HIS A 11 -5.30 -14.13 17.24
CA HIS A 11 -5.79 -14.14 15.86
C HIS A 11 -7.33 -14.18 15.78
N LYS A 12 -7.99 -14.93 16.66
CA LYS A 12 -9.46 -14.98 16.71
C LYS A 12 -10.05 -13.63 17.13
N ILE A 13 -9.46 -12.99 18.13
CA ILE A 13 -9.90 -11.66 18.60
C ILE A 13 -9.66 -10.62 17.50
N ASP A 14 -8.49 -10.60 16.86
CA ASP A 14 -8.19 -9.71 15.73
C ASP A 14 -9.21 -9.86 14.59
N THR A 15 -9.58 -11.11 14.28
CA THR A 15 -10.56 -11.40 13.23
C THR A 15 -11.96 -10.90 13.60
N MET A 16 -12.35 -11.01 14.88
CA MET A 16 -13.63 -10.50 15.37
C MET A 16 -13.67 -8.97 15.38
N VAL A 17 -12.61 -8.31 15.87
CA VAL A 17 -12.49 -6.84 15.88
C VAL A 17 -12.56 -6.28 14.45
N ILE A 18 -11.82 -6.87 13.50
CA ILE A 18 -11.85 -6.46 12.10
C ILE A 18 -13.24 -6.66 11.48
N ARG A 19 -13.91 -7.78 11.78
CA ARG A 19 -15.26 -8.06 11.27
C ARG A 19 -16.27 -7.03 11.74
N ASP A 20 -16.21 -6.67 13.02
CA ASP A 20 -17.13 -5.70 13.61
C ASP A 20 -16.89 -4.29 13.06
N ILE A 21 -15.64 -3.89 12.87
CA ILE A 21 -15.30 -2.61 12.23
C ILE A 21 -15.79 -2.56 10.79
N LYS A 22 -15.63 -3.64 10.03
CA LYS A 22 -16.12 -3.74 8.66
C LYS A 22 -17.64 -3.60 8.59
N ARG A 23 -18.37 -4.07 9.62
CA ARG A 23 -19.83 -3.96 9.71
C ARG A 23 -20.29 -2.56 10.11
N GLU A 24 -19.59 -1.93 11.04
CA GLU A 24 -19.98 -0.61 11.56
C GLU A 24 -19.55 0.54 10.64
N MET A 25 -18.38 0.45 10.01
CA MET A 25 -17.85 1.49 9.13
C MET A 25 -17.30 0.90 7.82
N PRO A 26 -18.16 0.27 7.00
CA PRO A 26 -17.74 -0.38 5.77
C PRO A 26 -17.04 0.60 4.82
N LEU A 27 -17.59 1.81 4.66
CA LEU A 27 -17.04 2.82 3.76
C LEU A 27 -15.64 3.25 4.16
N LYS A 28 -15.42 3.68 5.41
CA LYS A 28 -14.08 4.11 5.88
C LYS A 28 -13.05 2.99 5.78
N TYR A 29 -13.43 1.76 6.14
CA TYR A 29 -12.55 0.60 6.04
C TYR A 29 -12.16 0.30 4.57
N TRP A 30 -13.14 0.26 3.66
CA TRP A 30 -12.86 0.02 2.24
C TRP A 30 -12.08 1.16 1.60
N SER A 31 -12.39 2.41 1.91
CA SER A 31 -11.62 3.58 1.45
C SER A 31 -10.17 3.51 1.92
N PHE A 32 -9.92 3.10 3.17
CA PHE A 32 -8.57 2.87 3.68
C PHE A 32 -7.85 1.76 2.90
N LYS A 33 -8.51 0.62 2.67
CA LYS A 33 -7.93 -0.50 1.90
C LYS A 33 -7.62 -0.10 0.46
N VAL A 34 -8.50 0.67 -0.18
CA VAL A 34 -8.28 1.17 -1.55
C VAL A 34 -7.13 2.17 -1.58
N ALA A 35 -7.07 3.12 -0.64
CA ALA A 35 -5.97 4.07 -0.54
C ALA A 35 -4.62 3.39 -0.28
N GLU A 36 -4.60 2.37 0.60
CA GLU A 36 -3.42 1.52 0.83
C GLU A 36 -2.99 0.79 -0.45
N TRP A 37 -3.94 0.27 -1.21
CA TRP A 37 -3.67 -0.45 -2.46
C TRP A 37 -3.12 0.48 -3.55
N ILE A 38 -3.71 1.68 -3.72
CA ILE A 38 -3.24 2.71 -4.65
C ILE A 38 -1.82 3.17 -4.28
N ALA A 39 -1.57 3.43 -2.99
CA ALA A 39 -0.23 3.81 -2.53
C ALA A 39 0.81 2.73 -2.85
N ARG A 40 0.46 1.45 -2.65
CA ARG A 40 1.32 0.32 -3.00
C ARG A 40 1.59 0.22 -4.49
N ILE A 41 0.58 0.40 -5.34
CA ILE A 41 0.77 0.39 -6.79
C ILE A 41 1.69 1.52 -7.23
N GLY A 42 1.49 2.73 -6.71
CA GLY A 42 2.36 3.87 -6.99
C GLY A 42 3.83 3.57 -6.62
N MET A 43 4.05 3.00 -5.43
CA MET A 43 5.40 2.64 -4.98
C MET A 43 6.03 1.50 -5.80
N ILE A 44 5.29 0.43 -6.09
CA ILE A 44 5.79 -0.69 -6.91
C ILE A 44 6.10 -0.21 -8.33
N GLY A 45 5.18 0.54 -8.93
CA GLY A 45 5.38 1.14 -10.24
C GLY A 45 6.62 2.02 -10.27
N PHE A 46 6.82 2.87 -9.25
CA PHE A 46 8.00 3.73 -9.14
C PHE A 46 9.28 2.91 -9.11
N VAL A 47 9.35 1.87 -8.28
CA VAL A 47 10.53 0.99 -8.19
C VAL A 47 10.79 0.29 -9.53
N CYS A 48 9.76 -0.22 -10.19
CA CYS A 48 9.90 -0.85 -11.51
C CYS A 48 10.44 0.14 -12.54
N THR A 49 9.84 1.32 -12.67
CA THR A 49 10.30 2.34 -13.62
C THR A 49 11.74 2.77 -13.33
N PHE A 50 12.09 2.94 -12.05
CA PHE A 50 13.45 3.28 -11.63
C PHE A 50 14.46 2.19 -12.02
N LEU A 51 14.15 0.92 -11.74
CA LEU A 51 15.00 -0.21 -12.12
C LEU A 51 15.12 -0.35 -13.63
N THR A 52 14.06 -0.13 -14.38
CA THR A 52 14.08 -0.16 -15.85
C THR A 52 14.96 0.97 -16.40
N TYR A 53 14.81 2.19 -15.90
CA TYR A 53 15.66 3.32 -16.27
C TYR A 53 17.14 3.03 -15.98
N PHE A 54 17.44 2.56 -14.76
CA PHE A 54 18.81 2.26 -14.35
C PHE A 54 19.41 1.08 -15.14
N GLY A 55 18.66 0.01 -15.32
CA GLY A 55 19.09 -1.19 -16.05
C GLY A 55 19.37 -0.90 -17.53
N LEU A 56 18.48 -0.18 -18.20
CA LEU A 56 18.72 0.27 -19.59
C LEU A 56 19.86 1.28 -19.66
N GLY A 57 19.98 2.15 -18.65
CA GLY A 57 21.12 3.06 -18.46
C GLY A 57 22.45 2.34 -18.53
N LEU A 58 22.61 1.31 -17.70
CA LEU A 58 23.83 0.50 -17.65
C LEU A 58 24.11 -0.24 -18.97
N LEU A 59 23.08 -0.80 -19.61
CA LEU A 59 23.22 -1.52 -20.88
C LEU A 59 23.68 -0.61 -22.04
N MET A 60 23.08 0.56 -22.14
CA MET A 60 23.42 1.56 -23.15
C MET A 60 24.82 2.15 -22.91
N GLN A 61 25.14 2.48 -21.65
CA GLN A 61 26.48 2.94 -21.27
C GLN A 61 27.56 1.90 -21.58
N HIS A 62 27.28 0.61 -21.32
CA HIS A 62 28.20 -0.48 -21.68
C HIS A 62 28.40 -0.59 -23.20
N SER A 63 27.37 -0.28 -23.97
CA SER A 63 27.40 -0.29 -25.44
C SER A 63 27.98 1.01 -26.05
N GLY A 64 28.38 1.98 -25.23
CA GLY A 64 28.86 3.30 -25.67
C GLY A 64 27.79 4.15 -26.35
N GLN A 65 26.51 3.83 -26.15
CA GLN A 65 25.37 4.55 -26.71
C GLN A 65 24.72 5.42 -25.64
N ASN A 66 24.19 6.56 -26.04
CA ASN A 66 23.40 7.41 -25.17
C ASN A 66 21.97 6.88 -25.05
N LEU A 67 21.36 7.06 -23.87
CA LEU A 67 19.94 6.78 -23.71
C LEU A 67 19.11 7.68 -24.64
N PRO A 68 18.08 7.14 -25.31
CA PRO A 68 17.14 7.97 -26.04
C PRO A 68 16.50 9.01 -25.11
N GLU A 69 16.47 10.27 -25.54
CA GLU A 69 15.85 11.36 -24.75
C GLU A 69 14.36 11.08 -24.50
N SER A 70 13.64 10.58 -25.50
CA SER A 70 12.23 10.19 -25.38
C SER A 70 11.97 9.13 -24.30
N PHE A 71 12.92 8.23 -24.08
CA PHE A 71 12.84 7.22 -23.03
C PHE A 71 13.10 7.83 -21.65
N THR A 72 14.07 8.74 -21.56
CA THR A 72 14.40 9.46 -20.32
C THR A 72 13.24 10.34 -19.88
N ASP A 73 12.65 11.10 -20.80
CA ASP A 73 11.49 11.95 -20.54
C ASP A 73 10.26 11.13 -20.14
N GLY A 74 10.02 10.01 -20.83
CA GLY A 74 8.95 9.07 -20.49
C GLY A 74 9.11 8.49 -19.08
N CYS A 75 10.33 8.11 -18.70
CA CYS A 75 10.63 7.63 -17.36
C CYS A 75 10.45 8.73 -16.30
N ALA A 76 10.90 9.96 -16.56
CA ALA A 76 10.74 11.08 -15.66
C ALA A 76 9.26 11.39 -15.42
N GLN A 77 8.45 11.45 -16.48
CA GLN A 77 7.02 11.68 -16.38
C GLN A 77 6.31 10.56 -15.61
N ALA A 78 6.66 9.30 -15.89
CA ALA A 78 6.11 8.15 -15.18
C ALA A 78 6.46 8.20 -13.69
N ILE A 79 7.71 8.50 -13.33
CA ILE A 79 8.16 8.64 -11.95
C ILE A 79 7.34 9.72 -11.22
N VAL A 80 7.20 10.91 -11.81
CA VAL A 80 6.43 12.00 -11.20
C VAL A 80 4.96 11.60 -11.00
N ALA A 81 4.34 10.97 -12.00
CA ALA A 81 2.95 10.51 -11.90
C ALA A 81 2.78 9.44 -10.81
N LEU A 82 3.69 8.47 -10.73
CA LEU A 82 3.64 7.39 -9.75
C LEU A 82 3.87 7.89 -8.32
N ILE A 83 4.78 8.86 -8.13
CA ILE A 83 4.98 9.54 -6.85
C ILE A 83 3.72 10.32 -6.44
N ALA A 84 3.10 11.06 -7.37
CA ALA A 84 1.87 11.79 -7.08
C ALA A 84 0.73 10.84 -6.66
N ILE A 85 0.54 9.74 -7.38
CA ILE A 85 -0.44 8.69 -7.04
C ILE A 85 -0.15 8.09 -5.66
N ALA A 86 1.12 7.78 -5.39
CA ALA A 86 1.54 7.23 -4.10
C ALA A 86 1.24 8.21 -2.96
N LEU A 87 1.59 9.50 -3.12
CA LEU A 87 1.36 10.55 -2.14
C LEU A 87 -0.13 10.73 -1.81
N VAL A 88 -0.99 10.77 -2.84
CA VAL A 88 -2.45 10.85 -2.64
C VAL A 88 -2.94 9.65 -1.84
N GLY A 89 -2.51 8.44 -2.21
CA GLY A 89 -2.84 7.23 -1.46
C GLY A 89 -2.36 7.27 -0.01
N PHE A 90 -1.14 7.77 0.23
CA PHE A 90 -0.58 7.92 1.58
C PHE A 90 -1.34 8.94 2.44
N LEU A 91 -1.73 10.09 1.88
CA LEU A 91 -2.49 11.11 2.60
C LEU A 91 -3.88 10.62 2.99
N VAL A 92 -4.60 10.02 2.03
CA VAL A 92 -5.94 9.46 2.30
C VAL A 92 -5.85 8.31 3.31
N ARG A 93 -4.85 7.44 3.18
CA ARG A 93 -4.58 6.37 4.15
C ARG A 93 -4.28 6.93 5.54
N GLY A 94 -3.43 7.94 5.64
CA GLY A 94 -3.03 8.56 6.90
C GLY A 94 -4.21 9.19 7.64
N GLY A 95 -5.05 9.95 6.91
CA GLY A 95 -6.26 10.55 7.50
C GLY A 95 -7.25 9.50 8.01
N LEU A 96 -7.46 8.42 7.26
CA LEU A 96 -8.36 7.33 7.67
C LEU A 96 -7.76 6.42 8.75
N TYR A 97 -6.43 6.33 8.83
CA TYR A 97 -5.73 5.48 9.80
C TYR A 97 -6.02 5.90 11.24
N VAL A 98 -5.93 7.20 11.54
CA VAL A 98 -6.15 7.72 12.91
C VAL A 98 -7.56 7.42 13.41
N ASP A 99 -8.56 7.56 12.53
CA ASP A 99 -9.96 7.25 12.84
C ASP A 99 -10.19 5.75 13.07
N LEU A 100 -9.59 4.91 12.21
CA LEU A 100 -9.67 3.45 12.32
C LEU A 100 -8.94 2.94 13.56
N GLU A 101 -7.76 3.46 13.86
CA GLU A 101 -6.92 3.06 15.00
C GLU A 101 -7.61 3.33 16.33
N LYS A 102 -8.15 4.54 16.54
CA LYS A 102 -8.92 4.86 17.75
C LYS A 102 -10.06 3.87 17.96
N ARG A 103 -10.78 3.53 16.89
CA ARG A 103 -11.94 2.64 16.96
C ARG A 103 -11.59 1.18 17.17
N ILE A 104 -10.45 0.73 16.62
CA ILE A 104 -9.86 -0.58 16.92
C ILE A 104 -9.52 -0.66 18.41
N LEU A 105 -8.87 0.36 18.96
CA LEU A 105 -8.47 0.41 20.36
C LEU A 105 -9.68 0.42 21.31
N ASP A 106 -10.69 1.24 21.02
CA ASP A 106 -11.95 1.28 21.80
C ASP A 106 -12.64 -0.10 21.82
N LYS A 107 -12.73 -0.76 20.65
CA LYS A 107 -13.30 -2.11 20.56
C LYS A 107 -12.46 -3.14 21.30
N TRP A 108 -11.14 -3.08 21.15
CA TRP A 108 -10.22 -3.99 21.83
C TRP A 108 -10.34 -3.88 23.36
N GLN A 109 -10.41 -2.66 23.91
CA GLN A 109 -10.60 -2.44 25.34
C GLN A 109 -11.92 -3.04 25.84
N GLY A 110 -13.00 -2.95 25.05
CA GLY A 110 -14.29 -3.57 25.37
C GLY A 110 -14.28 -5.11 25.35
N TYR A 111 -13.27 -5.75 24.77
CA TYR A 111 -13.08 -7.22 24.84
C TYR A 111 -12.16 -7.67 25.99
N VAL A 112 -11.37 -6.75 26.55
CA VAL A 112 -10.41 -7.04 27.63
C VAL A 112 -11.02 -6.79 29.02
N GLN A 113 -12.04 -5.94 29.11
CA GLN A 113 -12.90 -5.79 30.30
C GLN A 113 -13.88 -6.95 30.44
#